data_AF-A0A521ZGV3-F1
#
_entry.id   AF-A0A521ZGV3-F1
#
_cell.length_a   1.000
_cell.length_b   1.000
_cell.length_c   1.000
_cell.angle_alpha   90.00
_cell.angle_beta   90.00
_cell.angle_gamma   90.00
#
_symmetry.space_group_name_H-M   'P 1'
#
loop_
_entity.id
_entity.type
_entity.pdbx_description
1 polymer ?
#
loop_
_entity_poly.entity_id
_entity_poly.type
_entity_poly.pdbx_seq_one_letter_code
_entity_poly.pdbx_strand_id
1 'polypeptide(L)' 'MNIGAIKSAIGALIDIGLALLALAIVASLLVGGTLPFFGAVVGNISALVDSLGKGGLVGLITLGIIIWLFSARSPA' A
#
# COMPACT_ATOMS: atom_id res chain seq x y z
N MET A 1 -10.62 -22.38 12.00
CA MET A 1 -10.77 -20.92 11.82
C MET A 1 -11.99 -20.70 10.93
N ASN A 2 -12.99 -19.92 11.37
CA ASN A 2 -14.16 -19.60 10.54
C ASN A 2 -13.85 -18.40 9.63
N ILE A 3 -14.64 -18.19 8.58
CA ILE A 3 -14.42 -17.12 7.59
C ILE A 3 -14.31 -15.72 8.25
N GLY A 4 -15.02 -15.51 9.36
CA GLY A 4 -14.98 -14.27 10.14
C GLY A 4 -13.64 -14.03 10.81
N ALA A 5 -13.08 -15.04 11.48
CA ALA A 5 -11.74 -14.95 12.06
C ALA A 5 -10.65 -14.73 11.00
N ILE A 6 -10.78 -15.34 9.80
CA ILE A 6 -9.85 -15.08 8.69
C ILE A 6 -9.92 -13.62 8.24
N LYS A 7 -11.13 -13.10 8.01
CA LYS A 7 -11.34 -11.70 7.60
C LYS A 7 -10.77 -10.72 8.63
N SER A 8 -10.98 -10.98 9.92
CA SER A 8 -10.44 -10.15 11.00
C SER A 8 -8.92 -10.18 11.06
N ALA A 9 -8.31 -11.37 10.97
CA ALA A 9 -6.84 -11.51 10.96
C ALA A 9 -6.19 -10.80 9.77
N ILE A 10 -6.78 -10.92 8.58
CA ILE A 10 -6.31 -10.19 7.37
C ILE A 10 -6.44 -8.68 7.58
N GLY A 11 -7.56 -8.21 8.13
CA GLY A 11 -7.76 -6.78 8.43
C GLY A 11 -6.68 -6.24 9.36
N ALA A 12 -6.44 -6.91 10.49
CA ALA A 12 -5.41 -6.52 11.45
C ALA A 12 -4.01 -6.52 10.83
N LEU A 13 -3.70 -7.51 9.98
CA LEU A 13 -2.41 -7.58 9.28
C LEU A 13 -2.24 -6.42 8.27
N ILE A 14 -3.30 -6.06 7.54
CA ILE A 14 -3.29 -4.92 6.62
C ILE A 14 -3.06 -3.62 7.39
N ASP A 15 -3.73 -3.42 8.53
CA ASP A 15 -3.60 -2.20 9.32
C ASP A 15 -2.17 -2.06 9.89
N ILE A 16 -1.57 -3.17 10.36
CA ILE A 16 -0.15 -3.22 10.75
C ILE A 16 0.76 -2.92 9.55
N GLY A 17 0.50 -3.56 8.41
CA GLY A 17 1.28 -3.36 7.18
C GLY A 17 1.26 -1.90 6.72
N LEU A 18 0.09 -1.24 6.75
CA LEU A 18 -0.07 0.17 6.42
C LEU A 18 0.71 1.08 7.39
N ALA A 19 0.64 0.82 8.69
CA ALA A 19 1.40 1.58 9.69
C ALA A 19 2.92 1.44 9.47
N LEU A 20 3.40 0.23 9.18
CA LEU A 20 4.81 -0.02 8.87
C LEU A 20 5.23 0.64 7.55
N LEU A 21 4.36 0.65 6.54
CA LEU A 21 4.61 1.29 5.25
C LEU A 21 4.71 2.82 5.40
N ALA A 22 3.82 3.43 6.20
CA ALA A 22 3.89 4.86 6.53
C ALA A 22 5.18 5.20 7.28
N LEU A 23 5.55 4.40 8.29
CA LEU A 23 6.80 4.57 9.03
C LEU A 23 8.03 4.46 8.11
N ALA A 24 8.03 3.47 7.22
CA ALA A 24 9.10 3.26 6.25
C ALA A 24 9.32 4.48 5.35
N ILE A 25 8.24 5.08 4.84
CA ILE A 25 8.31 6.28 4.00
C ILE A 25 8.94 7.44 4.79
N VAL A 26 8.41 7.74 5.99
CA VAL A 26 8.92 8.85 6.81
C VAL A 26 10.39 8.64 7.15
N ALA A 27 10.76 7.46 7.63
CA ALA A 27 12.14 7.16 8.00
C ALA A 27 13.10 7.24 6.80
N SER A 28 12.70 6.72 5.63
CA SER A 28 13.54 6.75 4.41
C SER A 28 13.78 8.17 3.93
N LEU A 29 12.77 9.05 4.03
CA LEU A 29 12.89 10.46 3.63
C LEU A 29 13.74 11.27 4.60
N LEU A 30 13.67 10.98 5.91
CA LEU A 30 14.43 11.71 6.93
C LEU A 30 15.92 11.33 6.99
N VAL A 31 16.22 10.04 6.88
CA VAL A 31 17.61 9.55 6.99
C VAL A 31 18.37 9.79 5.69
N GLY A 32 17.69 9.70 4.54
CA GLY A 32 18.32 9.72 3.23
C GLY A 32 19.05 8.40 2.94
N GLY A 33 18.65 7.72 1.86
CA GLY A 33 19.21 6.42 1.48
C GLY A 33 18.34 5.23 1.88
N THR A 34 18.88 4.01 1.74
CA THR A 34 18.14 2.77 1.96
C THR A 34 18.30 2.27 3.39
N LEU A 35 17.19 2.13 4.12
CA LEU A 35 17.18 1.56 5.46
C LEU A 35 17.22 0.02 5.40
N PRO A 36 18.08 -0.66 6.20
CA PRO A 36 18.32 -2.10 6.09
C PRO A 36 17.08 -2.97 6.37
N PHE A 37 16.10 -2.47 7.11
CA PHE A 37 14.88 -3.20 7.50
C PHE A 37 13.63 -2.80 6.69
N PHE A 38 13.62 -1.63 6.05
CA PHE A 38 12.47 -1.17 5.25
C PHE A 38 12.67 -1.40 3.75
N GLY A 39 13.91 -1.54 3.26
CA GLY A 39 14.17 -1.78 1.84
C GLY A 39 13.73 -0.60 0.95
N ALA A 40 13.36 -0.88 -0.31
CA ALA A 40 13.07 0.13 -1.32
C ALA A 40 11.60 0.60 -1.34
N VAL A 41 10.96 0.83 -0.18
CA VAL A 41 9.51 1.19 -0.11
C VAL A 41 9.16 2.39 -0.97
N VAL A 42 9.87 3.51 -0.80
CA VAL A 42 9.62 4.73 -1.56
C VAL A 42 9.79 4.46 -3.06
N GLY A 43 10.85 3.75 -3.45
CA GLY A 43 11.10 3.38 -4.85
C GLY A 43 9.99 2.51 -5.44
N ASN A 44 9.48 1.53 -4.70
CA ASN A 44 8.38 0.67 -5.14
C ASN A 44 7.09 1.47 -5.38
N ILE A 45 6.77 2.41 -4.50
CA ILE A 45 5.60 3.28 -4.65
C ILE A 45 5.80 4.22 -5.85
N SER A 46 6.96 4.86 -5.97
CA SER A 46 7.27 5.72 -7.11
C SER A 46 7.19 4.97 -8.44
N ALA A 47 7.70 3.74 -8.50
CA ALA A 47 7.62 2.89 -9.69
C ALA A 47 6.17 2.50 -10.03
N LEU A 48 5.34 2.21 -9.01
CA LEU A 48 3.91 1.95 -9.20
C LEU A 48 3.21 3.18 -9.78
N VAL A 49 3.42 4.35 -9.18
CA VAL A 49 2.81 5.62 -9.62
C VAL A 49 3.25 5.99 -11.03
N ASP A 50 4.54 5.86 -11.35
CA ASP A 50 5.08 6.09 -12.69
C ASP A 50 4.47 5.13 -13.72
N SER A 51 4.32 3.85 -13.37
CA SER A 51 3.68 2.85 -14.23
C SER A 51 2.21 3.18 -14.50
N LEU A 52 1.48 3.64 -13.48
CA LEU A 52 0.10 4.11 -13.64
C LEU A 52 0.05 5.37 -14.54
N GLY A 53 0.96 6.33 -14.36
CA GLY A 53 1.03 7.53 -15.19
C GLY A 53 1.31 7.23 -16.67
N LYS A 54 2.25 6.33 -16.94
CA LYS A 54 2.61 5.89 -18.30
C LYS A 54 1.48 5.15 -19.01
N GLY A 55 0.57 4.53 -18.27
CA GLY A 55 -0.60 3.83 -18.82
C GLY A 55 -1.71 4.74 -19.35
N GLY A 56 -1.63 6.06 -19.15
CA GLY A 56 -2.65 7.01 -19.62
C GLY A 56 -4.05 6.69 -19.08
N LEU A 57 -5.04 6.55 -19.97
CA LEU A 57 -6.43 6.22 -19.58
C LEU A 57 -6.53 4.89 -18.83
N VAL A 58 -5.80 3.85 -19.26
CA VAL A 58 -5.81 2.54 -18.62
C VAL A 58 -5.24 2.63 -17.20
N GLY A 59 -4.21 3.46 -17.01
CA GLY A 59 -3.64 3.76 -15.70
C GLY A 59 -4.66 4.40 -14.75
N LEU A 60 -5.42 5.38 -15.24
CA LEU A 60 -6.49 6.02 -14.46
C LEU A 60 -7.63 5.07 -14.10
N ILE A 61 -8.04 4.20 -15.03
CA ILE A 61 -9.05 3.16 -14.76
C ILE A 61 -8.53 2.20 -13.67
N THR A 62 -7.28 1.78 -13.78
CA THR A 62 -6.63 0.89 -12.80
C THR A 62 -6.62 1.54 -11.41
N LEU A 63 -6.22 2.81 -11.33
CA LEU A 63 -6.26 3.58 -10.07
C LEU A 63 -7.68 3.67 -9.51
N GLY A 64 -8.68 3.94 -10.35
CA GLY A 64 -10.09 3.99 -9.95
C GLY A 64 -10.58 2.68 -9.35
N ILE A 65 -10.21 1.53 -9.93
CA ILE A 65 -10.53 0.20 -9.40
C ILE A 65 -9.87 -0.02 -8.04
N ILE A 66 -8.60 0.36 -7.89
CA ILE A 66 -7.87 0.25 -6.61
C ILE A 66 -8.60 1.05 -5.53
N ILE A 67 -8.92 2.33 -5.79
CA ILE A 67 -9.64 3.19 -4.83
C ILE A 67 -11.00 2.58 -4.49
N TRP A 68 -11.74 2.07 -5.49
CA TRP A 68 -13.03 1.43 -5.26
C TRP A 68 -12.93 0.19 -4.37
N LEU A 69 -11.92 -0.67 -4.57
CA LEU A 69 -11.68 -1.85 -3.71
C LEU A 69 -11.41 -1.47 -2.25
N PHE A 70 -10.61 -0.43 -2.01
CA PHE A 70 -10.33 0.06 -0.66
C PHE A 70 -11.56 0.70 -0.01
N SER A 71 -12.39 1.43 -0.76
CA SER A 71 -13.64 2.00 -0.26
C SER A 71 -14.74 0.97 -0.03
N ALA A 72 -14.74 -0.13 -0.82
CA ALA A 72 -15.67 -1.23 -0.65
C ALA A 72 -15.33 -2.12 0.56
N ARG A 73 -14.14 -1.99 1.14
CA ARG A 73 -13.83 -2.57 2.46
C ARG A 73 -14.70 -1.85 3.50
N SER A 74 -15.78 -2.49 3.94
CA SER A 74 -16.47 -2.05 5.16
C SER A 74 -15.48 -2.10 6.33
N PRO A 75 -15.23 -1.00 7.07
CA PRO A 75 -14.54 -1.08 8.35
C PRO A 75 -15.38 -1.99 9.25
N ALA A 76 -14.76 -3.07 9.72
CA ALA A 76 -15.38 -4.00 10.67
C ALA A 76 -15.54 -3.33 12.03
#